data_AF-A0A3L7MQ42-F1
#
_entry.id   AF-A0A3L7MQ42-F1
#
_cell.length_a   1.000
_cell.length_b   1.000
_cell.length_c   1.000
_cell.angle_alpha   90.00
_cell.angle_beta   90.00
_cell.angle_gamma   90.00
#
_symmetry.space_group_name_H-M   'P 1'
#
loop_
_entity.id
_entity.type
_entity.pdbx_description
1 polymer ?
#
loop_
_entity_poly.entity_id
_entity_poly.type
_entity_poly.pdbx_seq_one_letter_code
_entity_poly.pdbx_strand_id
1 'polypeptide(L)'
;MICPWLLTWTTYGTWLPGDKRGFVSGIQNSEEIRVIHNQPDTLYLEDMPSLENYSKNILKNAPVWLTLLNANSLLKQFHETAGIRNYNLRAVAILANHVHLVVNAVDKIKPNLFLKDFKSYGSRALNREGDLTKKSRRWWTSSGSAR
;
A
#
# COMPACT_ATOMS: atom_id res chain seq x y z
N MET A 1 0.50 27.34 0.76
CA MET A 1 -0.16 26.59 1.85
C MET A 1 0.41 25.18 1.84
N ILE A 2 0.95 24.70 2.98
CA ILE A 2 1.50 23.35 3.09
C ILE A 2 0.33 22.41 3.38
N CYS A 3 -0.07 21.58 2.41
CA CYS A 3 -1.13 20.59 2.61
C CYS A 3 -0.51 19.24 3.04
N PRO A 4 -0.79 18.75 4.25
CA PRO A 4 -0.41 17.39 4.65
C PRO A 4 -1.26 16.36 3.91
N TRP A 5 -0.62 15.25 3.55
CA TRP A 5 -1.24 14.06 3.00
C TRP A 5 -1.07 12.90 3.97
N LEU A 6 -2.17 12.21 4.25
CA LEU A 6 -2.18 10.90 4.88
C LEU A 6 -2.12 9.84 3.80
N LEU A 7 -0.99 9.14 3.74
CA LEU A 7 -0.78 8.01 2.86
C LEU A 7 -1.07 6.72 3.62
N THR A 8 -1.76 5.78 2.97
CA THR A 8 -1.99 4.44 3.51
C THR A 8 -1.86 3.41 2.40
N TRP A 9 -1.10 2.34 2.61
CA TRP A 9 -1.07 1.19 1.70
C TRP A 9 -0.80 -0.11 2.45
N THR A 10 -1.20 -1.22 1.85
CA THR A 10 -1.10 -2.56 2.46
C THR A 10 -0.03 -3.40 1.81
N THR A 11 0.40 -4.45 2.50
CA THR A 11 1.30 -5.46 1.97
C THR A 11 0.59 -6.39 0.99
N TYR A 12 1.34 -7.04 0.12
CA TYR A 12 0.79 -7.98 -0.85
C TYR A 12 0.01 -9.11 -0.18
N GLY A 13 -1.19 -9.39 -0.67
CA GLY A 13 -1.98 -10.55 -0.28
C GLY A 13 -2.66 -10.46 1.10
N THR A 14 -2.55 -9.33 1.82
CA THR A 14 -3.11 -9.19 3.18
C THR A 14 -4.45 -8.45 3.25
N TRP A 15 -4.96 -7.93 2.13
CA TRP A 15 -6.31 -7.40 1.99
C TRP A 15 -6.80 -7.74 0.59
N LEU A 16 -7.68 -8.73 0.48
CA LEU A 16 -8.10 -9.31 -0.79
C LEU A 16 -9.49 -8.82 -1.20
N PRO A 17 -9.84 -8.88 -2.50
CA PRO A 17 -11.23 -8.80 -2.91
C PRO A 17 -12.06 -9.86 -2.18
N GLY A 18 -13.24 -9.50 -1.66
CA GLY A 18 -14.10 -10.38 -0.87
C GLY A 18 -13.80 -10.45 0.64
N ASP A 19 -12.78 -9.75 1.13
CA ASP A 19 -12.35 -9.80 2.54
C ASP A 19 -13.46 -9.39 3.51
N LYS A 20 -13.58 -10.13 4.63
CA LYS A 20 -14.56 -9.88 5.70
C LYS A 20 -14.52 -8.50 6.35
N ARG A 21 -13.40 -7.78 6.23
CA ARG A 21 -13.26 -6.40 6.73
C ARG A 21 -13.88 -5.36 5.78
N GLY A 22 -14.51 -5.82 4.71
CA GLY A 22 -14.90 -5.05 3.55
C GLY A 22 -13.72 -4.90 2.58
N PHE A 23 -14.01 -4.61 1.31
CA PHE A 23 -12.96 -4.47 0.30
C PHE A 23 -13.29 -3.42 -0.77
N VAL A 24 -12.24 -3.01 -1.49
CA VAL A 24 -12.35 -2.18 -2.69
C VAL A 24 -11.80 -2.98 -3.87
N SER A 25 -12.68 -3.38 -4.77
CA SER A 25 -12.31 -4.04 -6.02
C SER A 25 -13.28 -3.61 -7.11
N GLY A 26 -12.85 -3.79 -8.36
CA GLY A 26 -13.78 -3.74 -9.48
C GLY A 26 -14.67 -4.97 -9.42
N ILE A 27 -15.96 -4.78 -9.14
CA ILE A 27 -16.97 -5.83 -9.22
C ILE A 27 -17.79 -5.60 -10.49
N GLN A 28 -18.21 -6.69 -11.12
CA GLN A 28 -19.21 -6.64 -12.19
C GLN A 28 -20.57 -6.56 -11.51
N ASN A 29 -21.36 -5.54 -11.81
CA ASN A 29 -22.77 -5.51 -11.46
C ASN A 29 -23.60 -5.92 -12.69
N SER A 30 -24.92 -6.05 -12.55
CA SER A 30 -25.83 -6.51 -13.61
C SER A 30 -25.86 -5.60 -14.85
N GLU A 31 -25.28 -4.40 -14.78
CA GLU A 31 -25.41 -3.35 -15.80
C GLU A 31 -24.07 -2.87 -16.37
N GLU A 32 -22.97 -2.99 -15.62
CA GLU A 32 -21.64 -2.51 -16.01
C GLU A 32 -20.54 -3.56 -15.79
N ILE A 33 -19.54 -3.53 -16.68
CA ILE A 33 -18.47 -4.53 -16.76
C ILE A 33 -17.56 -4.50 -15.52
N ARG A 34 -17.36 -3.33 -14.88
CA ARG A 34 -16.49 -3.20 -13.69
C ARG A 34 -16.63 -1.85 -12.96
N VAL A 35 -17.33 -1.82 -11.82
CA VAL A 35 -17.43 -0.61 -10.95
C VAL A 35 -16.47 -0.72 -9.77
N ILE A 36 -15.68 0.33 -9.52
CA ILE A 36 -14.82 0.44 -8.35
C ILE A 36 -15.41 1.50 -7.41
N HIS A 37 -15.90 1.09 -6.25
CA HIS A 37 -16.33 1.99 -5.18
C HIS A 37 -15.12 2.39 -4.32
N ASN A 38 -14.41 3.45 -4.72
CA ASN A 38 -13.22 3.96 -4.03
C ASN A 38 -13.28 5.45 -3.68
N GLN A 39 -14.49 6.04 -3.68
CA GLN A 39 -14.67 7.43 -3.33
C GLN A 39 -14.52 7.63 -1.81
N PRO A 40 -13.90 8.73 -1.37
CA PRO A 40 -13.94 9.12 0.04
C PRO A 40 -15.37 9.11 0.59
N ASP A 41 -15.52 8.74 1.86
CA ASP A 41 -16.80 8.70 2.58
C ASP A 41 -17.85 7.73 2.01
N THR A 42 -17.47 6.86 1.08
CA THR A 42 -18.30 5.73 0.64
C THR A 42 -17.92 4.45 1.38
N LEU A 43 -18.92 3.62 1.67
CA LEU A 43 -18.71 2.33 2.32
C LEU A 43 -17.91 1.40 1.42
N TYR A 44 -17.09 0.57 2.04
CA TYR A 44 -16.51 -0.58 1.34
C TYR A 44 -17.60 -1.56 0.94
N LEU A 45 -17.32 -2.35 -0.09
CA LEU A 45 -18.17 -3.48 -0.41
C LEU A 45 -18.13 -4.46 0.77
N GLU A 46 -19.30 -5.02 1.08
CA GLU A 46 -19.46 -6.10 2.07
C GLU A 46 -18.66 -7.34 1.67
N ASP A 47 -18.53 -8.28 2.59
CA ASP A 47 -17.72 -9.47 2.38
C ASP A 47 -18.30 -10.37 1.27
N MET A 48 -17.39 -10.99 0.51
CA MET A 48 -17.76 -11.93 -0.55
C MET A 48 -16.85 -13.16 -0.44
N PRO A 49 -17.18 -14.13 0.42
CA PRO A 49 -16.30 -15.27 0.73
C PRO A 49 -15.83 -16.05 -0.50
N SER A 50 -16.70 -16.24 -1.50
CA SER A 50 -16.34 -16.90 -2.77
C SER A 50 -15.26 -16.14 -3.54
N LEU A 51 -15.34 -14.80 -3.56
CA LEU A 51 -14.35 -13.94 -4.21
C LEU A 51 -13.04 -13.90 -3.41
N GLU A 52 -13.11 -13.94 -2.08
CA GLU A 52 -11.92 -14.04 -1.23
C GLU A 52 -11.18 -15.35 -1.47
N ASN A 53 -11.90 -16.48 -1.49
CA ASN A 53 -11.33 -17.80 -1.75
C ASN A 53 -10.71 -17.88 -3.15
N TYR A 54 -11.40 -17.36 -4.17
CA TYR A 54 -10.83 -17.26 -5.52
C TYR A 54 -9.55 -16.41 -5.52
N SER A 55 -9.59 -15.24 -4.88
CA SER A 55 -8.44 -14.32 -4.80
C SER A 55 -7.24 -14.95 -4.09
N LYS A 56 -7.47 -15.74 -3.04
CA LYS A 56 -6.42 -16.52 -2.35
C LYS A 56 -5.78 -17.56 -3.29
N ASN A 57 -6.58 -18.27 -4.06
CA ASN A 57 -6.10 -19.35 -4.95
C ASN A 57 -5.25 -18.85 -6.13
N ILE A 58 -5.42 -17.59 -6.55
CA ILE A 58 -4.64 -16.98 -7.64
C ILE A 58 -3.42 -16.19 -7.16
N LEU A 59 -3.13 -16.17 -5.85
CA LEU A 59 -1.93 -15.54 -5.34
C LEU A 59 -0.69 -16.24 -5.89
N LYS A 60 0.28 -15.45 -6.37
CA LYS A 60 1.54 -15.99 -6.92
C LYS A 60 2.54 -16.33 -5.82
N ASN A 61 2.38 -15.73 -4.65
CA ASN A 61 3.24 -15.91 -3.49
C ASN A 61 2.38 -15.86 -2.22
N ALA A 62 2.92 -16.32 -1.10
CA ALA A 62 2.29 -16.13 0.20
C ALA A 62 2.08 -14.62 0.50
N PRO A 63 1.03 -14.27 1.27
CA PRO A 63 0.86 -12.92 1.80
C PRO A 63 2.10 -12.42 2.54
N VAL A 64 2.40 -11.14 2.38
CA VAL A 64 3.59 -10.51 2.96
C VAL A 64 3.25 -9.95 4.33
N TRP A 65 3.99 -10.38 5.35
CA TRP A 65 3.95 -9.83 6.69
C TRP A 65 5.31 -9.21 7.02
N LEU A 66 5.31 -7.92 7.33
CA LEU A 66 6.51 -7.18 7.70
C LEU A 66 6.96 -7.61 9.10
N THR A 67 8.25 -7.89 9.22
CA THR A 67 8.92 -8.12 10.51
C THR A 67 9.44 -6.81 11.09
N LEU A 68 9.87 -6.83 12.35
CA LEU A 68 10.55 -5.69 12.98
C LEU A 68 11.80 -5.26 12.19
N LEU A 69 12.56 -6.23 11.66
CA LEU A 69 13.71 -5.93 10.81
C LEU A 69 13.27 -5.14 9.56
N ASN A 70 12.23 -5.61 8.86
CA ASN A 70 11.70 -4.89 7.70
C ASN A 70 11.23 -3.48 8.06
N ALA A 71 10.57 -3.31 9.21
CA ALA A 71 10.09 -2.02 9.67
C ALA A 71 11.23 -1.02 9.92
N ASN A 72 12.32 -1.46 10.57
CA ASN A 72 13.50 -0.61 10.81
C ASN A 72 14.13 -0.12 9.50
N SER A 73 14.22 -1.01 8.52
CA SER A 73 14.80 -0.73 7.21
C SER A 73 13.96 0.22 6.38
N LEU A 74 12.64 0.03 6.42
CA LEU A 74 11.68 0.93 5.80
C LEU A 74 11.71 2.31 6.44
N LEU A 75 11.75 2.40 7.77
CA LEU A 75 11.83 3.67 8.48
C LEU A 75 13.06 4.47 8.05
N LYS A 76 14.25 3.84 8.06
CA LYS A 76 15.49 4.46 7.57
C LYS A 76 15.35 4.93 6.12
N GLN A 77 14.82 4.06 5.24
CA GLN A 77 14.66 4.39 3.83
C GLN A 77 13.64 5.51 3.59
N PHE A 78 12.55 5.59 4.37
CA PHE A 78 11.56 6.65 4.25
C PHE A 78 12.12 8.00 4.65
N HIS A 79 12.93 8.06 5.73
CA HIS A 79 13.65 9.29 6.08
C HIS A 79 14.62 9.72 4.98
N GLU A 80 15.38 8.78 4.40
CA GLU A 80 16.30 9.05 3.30
C GLU A 80 15.56 9.56 2.04
N THR A 81 14.48 8.88 1.64
CA THR A 81 13.66 9.30 0.50
C THR A 81 13.05 10.69 0.74
N ALA A 82 12.55 10.95 1.94
CA ALA A 82 12.00 12.26 2.28
C ALA A 82 13.06 13.36 2.18
N GLY A 83 14.27 13.12 2.69
CA GLY A 83 15.39 14.07 2.57
C GLY A 83 15.77 14.36 1.12
N ILE A 84 15.96 13.32 0.30
CA ILE A 84 16.33 13.46 -1.12
C ILE A 84 15.24 14.18 -1.93
N ARG A 85 13.97 13.92 -1.62
CA ARG A 85 12.82 14.51 -2.33
C ARG A 85 12.39 15.86 -1.77
N ASN A 86 13.05 16.37 -0.73
CA ASN A 86 12.65 17.56 0.01
C ASN A 86 11.20 17.48 0.53
N TYR A 87 10.81 16.29 1.01
CA TYR A 87 9.54 16.05 1.68
C TYR A 87 9.72 16.18 3.18
N ASN A 88 8.72 16.76 3.84
CA ASN A 88 8.63 16.78 5.30
C ASN A 88 7.81 15.57 5.76
N LEU A 89 8.49 14.53 6.21
CA LEU A 89 7.87 13.36 6.83
C LEU A 89 7.48 13.69 8.28
N ARG A 90 6.18 13.79 8.57
CA ARG A 90 5.64 14.25 9.86
C ARG A 90 5.35 13.10 10.82
N ALA A 91 4.87 11.98 10.29
CA ALA A 91 4.60 10.78 11.07
C ALA A 91 4.79 9.53 10.21
N VAL A 92 5.21 8.44 10.85
CA VAL A 92 5.43 7.13 10.23
C VAL A 92 4.86 6.07 11.17
N ALA A 93 3.98 5.22 10.66
CA ALA A 93 3.57 4.00 11.34
C ALA A 93 3.70 2.82 10.37
N ILE A 94 4.51 1.83 10.74
CA ILE A 94 4.73 0.62 9.95
C ILE A 94 4.20 -0.54 10.77
N LEU A 95 3.12 -1.15 10.27
CA LEU A 95 2.45 -2.28 10.88
C LEU A 95 2.79 -3.55 10.09
N ALA A 96 2.47 -4.71 10.66
CA ALA A 96 2.81 -5.99 10.05
C ALA A 96 2.21 -6.19 8.64
N ASN A 97 1.08 -5.56 8.33
CA ASN A 97 0.39 -5.72 7.04
C ASN A 97 0.12 -4.41 6.29
N HIS A 98 0.51 -3.24 6.83
CA HIS A 98 0.28 -1.96 6.16
C HIS A 98 1.18 -0.86 6.71
N VAL A 99 1.23 0.27 6.01
CA VAL A 99 2.00 1.45 6.37
C VAL A 99 1.10 2.68 6.31
N HIS A 100 1.27 3.57 7.28
CA HIS A 100 0.74 4.94 7.26
C HIS A 100 1.87 5.95 7.30
N LEU A 101 1.80 6.97 6.43
CA LEU A 101 2.68 8.13 6.48
C LEU A 101 1.86 9.42 6.51
N VAL A 102 2.30 10.40 7.29
CA VAL A 102 1.86 11.79 7.14
C VAL A 102 3.02 12.57 6.54
N VAL A 103 2.82 13.14 5.36
CA VAL A 103 3.87 13.84 4.61
C VAL A 103 3.35 15.15 4.03
N ASN A 104 4.21 16.15 3.93
CA ASN A 104 3.95 17.30 3.09
C ASN A 104 5.20 17.71 2.32
N ALA A 105 5.04 18.56 1.31
CA ALA A 105 6.12 19.17 0.56
C ALA A 105 5.88 20.69 0.49
N VAL A 106 6.95 21.45 0.28
CA VAL A 106 6.86 22.90 0.04
C VAL A 106 6.16 23.15 -1.30
N ASP A 107 6.54 22.37 -2.33
CA ASP A 107 5.96 22.44 -3.66
C ASP A 107 4.63 21.68 -3.76
N LYS A 108 3.82 22.06 -4.77
CA LYS A 108 2.58 21.34 -5.08
C LYS A 108 2.90 20.01 -5.75
N ILE A 109 2.93 18.95 -4.94
CA ILE A 109 3.18 17.57 -5.40
C ILE A 109 1.84 16.83 -5.59
N LYS A 110 1.73 16.05 -6.67
CA LYS A 110 0.58 15.15 -6.88
C LYS A 110 0.63 14.01 -5.85
N PRO A 111 -0.47 13.67 -5.15
CA PRO A 111 -0.46 12.69 -4.05
C PRO A 111 0.12 11.31 -4.44
N ASN A 112 -0.18 10.85 -5.65
CA ASN A 112 0.30 9.58 -6.18
C ASN A 112 1.82 9.51 -6.32
N LEU A 113 2.52 10.65 -6.39
CA LEU A 113 3.99 10.68 -6.43
C LEU A 113 4.59 10.32 -5.08
N PHE A 114 4.01 10.79 -3.96
CA PHE A 114 4.46 10.37 -2.64
C PHE A 114 4.35 8.85 -2.49
N LEU A 115 3.18 8.27 -2.81
CA LEU A 115 2.98 6.82 -2.78
C LEU A 115 3.99 6.08 -3.64
N LYS A 116 4.20 6.54 -4.89
CA LYS A 116 5.15 5.93 -5.82
C LYS A 116 6.56 5.93 -5.25
N ASP A 117 7.03 7.06 -4.74
CA ASP A 117 8.38 7.20 -4.22
C ASP A 117 8.59 6.33 -2.98
N PHE A 118 7.75 6.45 -1.94
CA PHE A 118 7.91 5.68 -0.72
C PHE A 118 7.79 4.17 -0.97
N LYS A 119 6.84 3.71 -1.79
CA LYS A 119 6.70 2.28 -2.11
C LYS A 119 7.87 1.75 -2.93
N SER A 120 8.35 2.51 -3.91
CA SER A 120 9.46 2.09 -4.79
C SER A 120 10.77 1.97 -4.01
N TYR A 121 11.16 3.04 -3.30
CA TYR A 121 12.41 3.04 -2.54
C TYR A 121 12.33 2.09 -1.34
N GLY A 122 11.18 1.99 -0.67
CA GLY A 122 10.95 0.98 0.37
C GLY A 122 11.14 -0.45 -0.14
N SER A 123 10.62 -0.77 -1.34
CA SER A 123 10.87 -2.08 -1.96
C SER A 123 12.34 -2.32 -2.23
N ARG A 124 13.09 -1.29 -2.66
CA ARG A 124 14.55 -1.40 -2.90
C ARG A 124 15.29 -1.71 -1.60
N ALA A 125 14.94 -1.05 -0.50
CA ALA A 125 15.53 -1.34 0.81
C ALA A 125 15.26 -2.78 1.25
N LEU A 126 14.01 -3.22 1.19
CA LEU A 126 13.64 -4.58 1.55
C LEU A 126 14.30 -5.64 0.65
N ASN A 127 14.52 -5.33 -0.63
CA ASN A 127 15.22 -6.23 -1.54
C ASN A 127 16.72 -6.36 -1.23
N ARG A 128 17.36 -5.35 -0.63
CA ARG A 128 18.78 -5.44 -0.22
C ARG A 128 18.99 -6.37 0.97
N GLU A 129 17.99 -6.49 1.83
CA GLU A 129 18.03 -7.36 3.03
C GLU A 129 17.46 -8.74 2.78
N GLY A 130 16.62 -8.86 1.75
CA GLY A 130 16.07 -10.14 1.33
C GLY A 130 17.11 -11.00 0.62
N ASP A 131 17.01 -12.30 0.83
CA ASP A 131 17.65 -13.29 -0.03
C ASP A 131 17.31 -13.06 -1.52
N LEU A 132 18.33 -12.63 -2.28
CA LEU A 132 18.28 -12.28 -3.71
C LEU A 132 17.94 -13.47 -4.60
N THR A 133 17.99 -14.71 -4.08
CA THR A 133 17.64 -15.92 -4.82
C THR A 133 16.12 -16.12 -4.95
N LYS A 134 15.31 -15.44 -4.13
CA LYS A 134 13.85 -15.51 -4.22
C LYS A 134 13.32 -14.52 -5.26
N LYS A 135 12.85 -15.04 -6.41
CA LYS A 135 12.28 -14.26 -7.53
C LYS A 135 11.24 -13.23 -7.06
N SER A 136 11.35 -12.02 -7.61
CA SER A 136 10.38 -10.90 -7.60
C SER A 136 9.39 -10.88 -6.43
N ARG A 137 9.80 -10.29 -5.30
CA ARG A 137 8.91 -10.07 -4.16
C ARG A 137 8.02 -8.86 -4.42
N ARG A 138 6.74 -9.11 -4.72
CA ARG A 138 5.71 -8.07 -4.58
C ARG A 138 5.52 -7.81 -3.10
N TRP A 139 6.05 -6.70 -2.59
CA TRP A 139 5.90 -6.33 -1.18
C TRP A 139 4.55 -5.70 -0.86
N TRP A 140 3.99 -4.96 -1.82
CA TRP A 140 2.81 -4.12 -1.63
C TRP A 140 1.64 -4.57 -2.50
N THR A 141 0.43 -4.17 -2.11
CA THR A 141 -0.69 -4.07 -3.06
C THR A 141 -0.36 -3.04 -4.15
N SER A 142 -1.01 -3.12 -5.31
CA SER A 142 -0.69 -2.23 -6.45
C SER A 142 -0.93 -0.75 -6.11
N SER A 143 -2.04 -0.47 -5.42
CA SER A 143 -2.50 0.90 -5.12
C SER A 143 -2.21 1.31 -3.68
N GLY A 144 -2.74 2.47 -3.29
CA GLY A 144 -2.73 3.02 -1.94
C GLY A 144 -3.69 4.21 -1.89
N SER A 145 -3.99 4.67 -0.69
CA SER A 145 -4.77 5.89 -0.46
C SER A 145 -3.81 7.05 -0.19
N ALA A 146 -4.16 8.22 -0.71
CA ALA A 146 -3.53 9.50 -0.38
C ALA A 146 -4.64 10.54 -0.25
N ARG A 147 -4.87 11.05 0.95
CA ARG A 147 -5.96 11.98 1.30
C ARG A 147 -5.49 13.06 2.25
#